data_AF-A0A6B2VGU3-F1
#
_entry.id   AF-A0A6B2VGU3-F1
#
_cell.length_a   1.000
_cell.length_b   1.000
_cell.length_c   1.000
_cell.angle_alpha   90.00
_cell.angle_beta   90.00
_cell.angle_gamma   90.00
#
_symmetry.space_group_name_H-M   'P 1'
#
loop_
_entity.id
_entity.type
_entity.pdbx_description
1 polymer ?
#
loop_
_entity_poly.entity_id
_entity_poly.type
_entity_poly.pdbx_seq_one_letter_code
_entity_poly.pdbx_strand_id
1 'polypeptide(L)'
;PDPAPGALPGAPAGAPAPAQDPVSGLCARLGLTELDAALLLVSLAPDLDRTFEQLYGYLNDDVSRRRATVALALDLCGIPVHSAPARARLHSTAPLVSLGLLAVDEPERPFLSRSLRVPDRVVSHLLGDDTPDPALAAHLRPLPEPPYALGADEEFARFAELLAARLAAAPPLTAYLRESREGDGLSCAATALRAAGLPALHFAGPEDRVSDLLREARLSGGVVVVSALPEEPGALVRELAASGVPVLISGRRPYDPQWCDHGAPDPLVLEAPRRGTGALLAW
;
A
#
# COMPACT_ATOMS: atom_id res chain seq x y z
N PRO A 1 14.40 -53.38 -6.96
CA PRO A 1 15.38 -52.27 -6.93
C PRO A 1 14.74 -51.06 -7.62
N ASP A 2 14.25 -50.12 -6.80
CA ASP A 2 13.60 -48.87 -7.20
C ASP A 2 14.55 -47.92 -7.93
N PRO A 3 14.08 -47.13 -8.91
CA PRO A 3 14.79 -45.95 -9.37
C PRO A 3 14.50 -44.74 -8.46
N ALA A 4 15.54 -44.09 -7.97
CA ALA A 4 15.47 -42.89 -7.16
C ALA A 4 14.92 -41.67 -7.95
N PRO A 5 14.15 -40.76 -7.33
CA PRO A 5 13.57 -39.61 -8.01
C PRO A 5 14.54 -38.40 -8.07
N GLY A 6 14.67 -37.87 -9.28
CA GLY A 6 14.82 -36.46 -9.68
C GLY A 6 15.53 -35.48 -8.74
N ALA A 7 16.82 -35.25 -8.98
CA ALA A 7 17.49 -34.03 -8.57
C ALA A 7 17.02 -32.86 -9.44
N LEU A 8 16.49 -31.80 -8.81
CA LEU A 8 16.19 -30.53 -9.48
C LEU A 8 17.50 -29.84 -9.93
N PRO A 9 17.58 -29.30 -11.16
CA PRO A 9 18.78 -28.60 -11.62
C PRO A 9 18.98 -27.29 -10.86
N GLY A 10 20.22 -27.07 -10.40
CA GLY A 10 20.64 -25.92 -9.60
C GLY A 10 20.45 -24.59 -10.30
N ALA A 11 19.84 -23.64 -9.59
CA ALA A 11 19.81 -22.23 -9.98
C ALA A 11 21.23 -21.63 -9.89
N PRO A 12 21.61 -20.71 -10.80
CA PRO A 12 22.91 -20.04 -10.71
C PRO A 12 22.94 -19.14 -9.46
N ALA A 13 23.92 -19.39 -8.60
CA ALA A 13 24.23 -18.56 -7.44
C ALA A 13 24.84 -17.21 -7.90
N GLY A 14 23.98 -16.27 -8.28
CA GLY A 14 24.28 -14.86 -8.15
C GLY A 14 23.97 -14.47 -6.71
N ALA A 15 24.99 -14.17 -5.90
CA ALA A 15 24.76 -13.63 -4.56
C ALA A 15 23.91 -12.36 -4.70
N PRO A 16 22.68 -12.29 -4.14
CA PRO A 16 21.97 -11.04 -4.10
C PRO A 16 22.80 -10.05 -3.27
N ALA A 17 22.92 -8.82 -3.76
CA ALA A 17 23.36 -7.69 -2.94
C ALA A 17 22.64 -7.77 -1.58
N PRO A 18 23.24 -7.38 -0.44
CA PRO A 18 22.61 -7.54 0.86
C PRO A 18 21.24 -6.88 0.79
N ALA A 19 20.21 -7.71 0.67
CA ALA A 19 18.84 -7.24 0.60
C ALA A 19 18.64 -6.50 1.91
N GLN A 20 18.33 -5.21 1.83
CA GLN A 20 17.90 -4.50 3.01
C GLN A 20 16.81 -5.36 3.66
N ASP A 21 16.94 -5.62 4.95
CA ASP A 21 15.94 -6.36 5.70
C ASP A 21 14.54 -5.79 5.36
N PRO A 22 13.62 -6.60 4.79
CA PRO A 22 12.31 -6.12 4.33
C PRO A 22 11.56 -5.34 5.41
N VAL A 23 11.74 -5.73 6.68
CA VAL A 23 11.16 -5.03 7.84
C VAL A 23 11.77 -3.63 7.96
N SER A 24 13.09 -3.52 7.99
CA SER A 24 13.79 -2.24 8.03
C SER A 24 13.40 -1.31 6.86
N GLY A 25 13.27 -1.85 5.64
CA GLY A 25 12.83 -1.08 4.47
C GLY A 25 11.38 -0.57 4.61
N LEU A 26 10.48 -1.42 5.10
CA LEU A 26 9.09 -1.04 5.38
C LEU A 26 8.99 0.01 6.48
N CYS A 27 9.74 -0.15 7.58
CA CYS A 27 9.77 0.79 8.69
C CYS A 27 10.26 2.17 8.26
N ALA A 28 11.34 2.24 7.48
CA ALA A 28 11.86 3.49 6.94
C ALA A 28 10.83 4.18 6.02
N ARG A 29 10.16 3.42 5.16
CA ARG A 29 9.16 3.96 4.21
C ARG A 29 7.95 4.54 4.92
N LEU A 30 7.48 3.89 5.99
CA LEU A 30 6.25 4.24 6.69
C LEU A 30 6.49 5.05 7.97
N GLY A 31 7.73 5.44 8.25
CA GLY A 31 8.08 6.22 9.45
C GLY A 31 7.80 5.47 10.74
N LEU A 32 7.90 4.14 10.73
CA LEU A 32 7.70 3.30 11.91
C LEU A 32 8.90 3.43 12.84
N THR A 33 8.64 3.50 14.13
CA THR A 33 9.68 3.54 15.16
C THR A 33 10.17 2.15 15.53
N GLU A 34 11.27 2.09 16.28
CA GLU A 34 11.82 0.83 16.80
C GLU A 34 10.79 0.02 17.61
N LEU A 35 9.95 0.70 18.40
CA LEU A 35 8.87 0.03 19.12
C LEU A 35 7.80 -0.53 18.16
N ASP A 36 7.45 0.21 17.10
CA ASP A 36 6.49 -0.29 16.12
C ASP A 36 7.03 -1.55 15.43
N ALA A 37 8.32 -1.56 15.08
CA ALA A 37 9.00 -2.71 14.50
C ALA A 37 9.02 -3.91 15.47
N ALA A 38 9.34 -3.70 16.74
CA ALA A 38 9.35 -4.76 17.75
C ALA A 38 7.95 -5.37 17.96
N LEU A 39 6.91 -4.53 18.06
CA LEU A 39 5.52 -4.98 18.17
C LEU A 39 5.08 -5.79 16.95
N LEU A 40 5.46 -5.35 15.75
CA LEU A 40 5.19 -6.08 14.51
C LEU A 40 5.85 -7.46 14.51
N LEU A 41 7.14 -7.53 14.85
CA LEU A 41 7.91 -8.78 14.90
C LEU A 41 7.38 -9.77 15.94
N VAL A 42 7.04 -9.30 17.14
CA VAL A 42 6.43 -10.13 18.19
C VAL A 42 5.08 -10.68 17.72
N SER A 43 4.29 -9.87 17.01
CA SER A 43 2.99 -10.30 16.49
C SER A 43 3.11 -11.28 15.32
N LEU A 44 4.18 -11.15 14.53
CA LEU A 44 4.48 -11.96 13.34
C LEU A 44 5.04 -13.35 13.70
N ALA A 45 5.80 -13.47 14.78
CA ALA A 45 6.50 -14.69 15.17
C ALA A 45 5.70 -16.00 15.09
N PRO A 46 4.44 -16.10 15.59
CA PRO A 46 3.67 -17.34 15.51
C PRO A 46 3.25 -17.72 14.08
N ASP A 47 3.20 -16.78 13.14
CA ASP A 47 2.92 -17.06 11.73
C ASP A 47 4.14 -17.63 10.99
N LEU A 48 5.35 -17.41 11.53
CA LEU A 48 6.61 -17.87 10.93
C LEU A 48 7.07 -19.22 11.48
N ASP A 49 6.93 -19.43 12.79
CA ASP A 49 7.33 -20.67 13.46
C ASP A 49 6.34 -21.04 14.57
N ARG A 50 5.76 -22.24 14.43
CA ARG A 50 4.78 -22.82 15.35
C ARG A 50 5.31 -22.98 16.77
N THR A 51 6.62 -22.96 16.97
CA THR A 51 7.23 -22.97 18.31
C THR A 51 6.77 -21.75 19.12
N PHE A 52 6.59 -20.59 18.48
CA PHE A 52 6.09 -19.39 19.15
C PHE A 52 4.62 -19.53 19.59
N GLU A 53 3.79 -20.31 18.90
CA GLU A 53 2.42 -20.58 19.36
C GLU A 53 2.42 -21.22 20.77
N GLN A 54 3.33 -22.16 21.01
CA GLN A 54 3.45 -22.86 22.29
C GLN A 54 4.04 -21.94 23.37
N LEU A 55 5.11 -21.21 23.03
CA LEU A 55 5.74 -20.25 23.95
C LEU A 55 4.75 -19.15 24.37
N TYR A 56 3.97 -18.63 23.43
CA TYR A 56 2.99 -17.58 23.73
C TYR A 56 1.82 -18.11 24.53
N GLY A 57 1.34 -19.34 24.27
CA GLY A 57 0.35 -19.97 25.14
C GLY A 57 0.82 -20.09 26.59
N TYR A 58 2.08 -20.46 26.80
CA TYR A 58 2.68 -20.51 28.14
C TYR A 58 2.82 -19.11 28.77
N LEU A 59 3.36 -18.14 28.03
CA LEU A 59 3.56 -16.77 28.54
C LEU A 59 2.24 -16.02 28.79
N ASN A 60 1.18 -16.36 28.05
CA ASN A 60 -0.17 -15.85 28.29
C ASN A 60 -0.88 -16.55 29.47
N ASP A 61 -0.28 -17.59 30.08
CA ASP A 61 -0.91 -18.49 31.05
C ASP A 61 -2.20 -19.13 30.53
N ASP A 62 -2.28 -19.34 29.21
CA ASP A 62 -3.44 -19.90 28.52
C ASP A 62 -3.01 -20.59 27.22
N VAL A 63 -2.95 -21.92 27.26
CA VAL A 63 -2.55 -22.76 26.11
C VAL A 63 -3.50 -22.64 24.91
N SER A 64 -4.70 -22.09 25.09
CA SER A 64 -5.61 -21.79 23.98
C SER A 64 -5.19 -20.52 23.22
N ARG A 65 -4.34 -19.67 23.81
CA ARG A 65 -3.93 -18.36 23.25
C ARG A 65 -2.55 -18.41 22.63
N ARG A 66 -2.53 -18.78 21.36
CA ARG A 66 -1.32 -19.01 20.56
C ARG A 66 -0.79 -17.77 19.85
N ARG A 67 -1.36 -16.60 20.14
CA ARG A 67 -1.00 -15.31 19.54
C ARG A 67 -0.42 -14.38 20.60
N ALA A 68 0.35 -13.40 20.15
CA ALA A 68 0.78 -12.32 21.02
C ALA A 68 -0.44 -11.57 21.53
N THR A 69 -0.52 -11.34 22.84
CA THR A 69 -1.47 -10.39 23.41
C THR A 69 -0.83 -9.03 23.53
N VAL A 70 -1.63 -7.97 23.70
CA VAL A 70 -1.08 -6.62 23.97
C VAL A 70 -0.18 -6.63 25.20
N ALA A 71 -0.54 -7.32 26.28
CA ALA A 71 0.30 -7.47 27.46
C ALA A 71 1.64 -8.13 27.11
N LEU A 72 1.57 -9.32 26.49
CA LEU A 72 2.75 -10.10 26.13
C LEU A 72 3.70 -9.32 25.21
N ALA A 73 3.15 -8.59 24.23
CA ALA A 73 3.96 -7.80 23.31
C ALA A 73 4.71 -6.66 24.02
N LEU A 74 4.05 -5.95 24.94
CA LEU A 74 4.70 -4.91 25.73
C LEU A 74 5.74 -5.49 26.69
N ASP A 75 5.43 -6.61 27.36
CA ASP A 75 6.33 -7.27 28.29
C ASP A 75 7.60 -7.78 27.59
N LEU A 76 7.47 -8.40 26.40
CA LEU A 76 8.60 -8.84 25.59
C LEU A 76 9.45 -7.66 25.06
N CYS A 77 8.84 -6.49 24.86
CA CYS A 77 9.56 -5.26 24.53
C CYS A 77 10.21 -4.59 25.77
N GLY A 78 10.03 -5.14 26.98
CA GLY A 78 10.53 -4.56 28.23
C GLY A 78 9.79 -3.28 28.63
N ILE A 79 8.56 -3.08 28.15
CA ILE A 79 7.77 -1.88 28.38
C ILE A 79 6.67 -2.15 29.41
N PRO A 80 6.54 -1.30 30.45
CA PRO A 80 5.45 -1.44 31.40
C PRO A 80 4.07 -1.34 30.73
N VAL A 81 3.17 -2.30 31.00
CA VAL A 81 1.81 -2.37 30.42
C VAL A 81 0.91 -1.16 30.70
N HIS A 82 1.27 -0.34 31.70
CA HIS A 82 0.59 0.91 32.06
C HIS A 82 1.16 2.15 31.35
N SER A 83 2.19 1.99 30.51
CA SER A 83 2.78 3.06 29.72
C SER A 83 1.79 3.60 28.69
N ALA A 84 1.28 4.81 28.91
CA ALA A 84 0.34 5.45 27.99
C ALA A 84 0.89 5.62 26.56
N PRO A 85 2.15 6.06 26.35
CA PRO A 85 2.71 6.16 24.99
C PRO A 85 2.80 4.83 24.26
N ALA A 86 3.11 3.74 24.97
CA ALA A 86 3.22 2.42 24.36
C ALA A 86 1.85 1.83 24.01
N ARG A 87 0.86 1.99 24.90
CA ARG A 87 -0.54 1.64 24.61
C ARG A 87 -1.06 2.43 23.42
N ALA A 88 -0.64 3.68 23.28
CA ALA A 88 -1.02 4.52 22.15
C ALA A 88 -0.54 4.00 20.79
N ARG A 89 0.51 3.17 20.74
CA ARG A 89 0.97 2.52 19.50
C ARG A 89 0.04 1.46 18.93
N LEU A 90 -0.92 0.99 19.73
CA LEU A 90 -1.86 -0.06 19.37
C LEU A 90 -3.31 0.46 19.29
N HIS A 91 -3.51 1.78 19.33
CA HIS A 91 -4.80 2.39 19.04
C HIS A 91 -5.11 2.35 17.55
N SER A 92 -6.40 2.46 17.19
CA SER A 92 -6.87 2.43 15.80
C SER A 92 -6.27 3.54 14.92
N THR A 93 -5.84 4.65 15.51
CA THR A 93 -5.19 5.77 14.81
C THR A 93 -3.67 5.65 14.75
N ALA A 94 -3.08 4.69 15.45
CA ALA A 94 -1.64 4.49 15.49
C ALA A 94 -1.11 3.84 14.20
N PRO A 95 0.12 4.14 13.77
CA PRO A 95 0.63 3.73 12.46
C PRO A 95 0.47 2.24 12.14
N LEU A 96 0.76 1.34 13.08
CA LEU A 96 0.64 -0.10 12.84
C LEU A 96 -0.80 -0.51 12.48
N VAL A 97 -1.79 0.07 13.14
CA VAL A 97 -3.20 -0.29 12.94
C VAL A 97 -3.81 0.52 11.80
N SER A 98 -3.61 1.83 11.78
CA SER A 98 -4.21 2.72 10.77
C SER A 98 -3.66 2.47 9.36
N LEU A 99 -2.41 2.00 9.23
CA LEU A 99 -1.82 1.64 7.94
C LEU A 99 -2.15 0.18 7.53
N GLY A 100 -2.85 -0.58 8.38
CA GLY A 100 -3.24 -1.96 8.11
C GLY A 100 -2.11 -2.98 8.22
N LEU A 101 -1.05 -2.68 8.99
CA LEU A 101 0.09 -3.58 9.20
C LEU A 101 -0.16 -4.56 10.35
N LEU A 102 -1.03 -4.19 11.29
CA LEU A 102 -1.37 -4.96 12.47
C LEU A 102 -2.86 -4.83 12.78
N ALA A 103 -3.51 -5.95 13.10
CA ALA A 103 -4.86 -6.01 13.63
C ALA A 103 -4.83 -6.27 15.14
N VAL A 104 -5.69 -5.56 15.88
CA VAL A 104 -5.97 -5.80 17.29
C VAL A 104 -7.35 -6.46 17.38
N ASP A 105 -7.36 -7.77 17.53
CA ASP A 105 -8.58 -8.58 17.56
C ASP A 105 -9.18 -8.64 18.99
N GLU A 106 -10.38 -9.20 19.12
CA GLU A 106 -11.09 -9.39 20.40
C GLU A 106 -11.40 -8.05 21.14
N PRO A 107 -12.07 -7.08 20.48
CA PRO A 107 -12.32 -5.74 21.05
C PRO A 107 -13.15 -5.76 22.34
N GLU A 108 -13.99 -6.77 22.54
CA GLU A 108 -14.79 -7.02 23.72
C GLU A 108 -13.96 -7.33 24.98
N ARG A 109 -12.70 -7.74 24.81
CA ARG A 109 -11.79 -8.02 25.92
C ARG A 109 -11.12 -6.75 26.46
N PRO A 110 -10.66 -6.79 27.72
CA PRO A 110 -9.75 -5.77 28.25
C PRO A 110 -8.55 -5.57 27.33
N PHE A 111 -8.13 -4.33 27.15
CA PHE A 111 -7.09 -3.94 26.18
C PHE A 111 -5.83 -4.81 26.22
N LEU A 112 -5.32 -5.11 27.41
CA LEU A 112 -4.11 -5.93 27.59
C LEU A 112 -4.30 -7.39 27.18
N SER A 113 -5.53 -7.89 27.26
CA SER A 113 -5.88 -9.24 26.86
C SER A 113 -6.17 -9.35 25.37
N ARG A 114 -6.20 -8.28 24.58
CA ARG A 114 -6.52 -8.36 23.15
C ARG A 114 -5.40 -9.03 22.37
N SER A 115 -5.75 -9.77 21.33
CA SER A 115 -4.80 -10.50 20.49
C SER A 115 -4.27 -9.59 19.37
N LEU A 116 -2.99 -9.74 19.04
CA LEU A 116 -2.33 -9.05 17.94
C LEU A 116 -2.13 -10.02 16.78
N ARG A 117 -2.45 -9.57 15.56
CA ARG A 117 -2.31 -10.36 14.35
C ARG A 117 -1.77 -9.52 13.21
N VAL A 118 -0.77 -10.05 12.51
CA VAL A 118 -0.28 -9.46 11.26
C VAL A 118 -1.12 -10.02 10.11
N PRO A 119 -1.68 -9.19 9.22
CA PRO A 119 -2.43 -9.71 8.08
C PRO A 119 -1.54 -10.52 7.14
N ASP A 120 -2.06 -11.63 6.60
CA ASP A 120 -1.33 -12.59 5.75
C ASP A 120 -0.59 -11.94 4.57
N ARG A 121 -1.19 -10.90 3.97
CA ARG A 121 -0.55 -10.14 2.89
C ARG A 121 0.74 -9.43 3.34
N VAL A 122 0.74 -8.89 4.57
CA VAL A 122 1.92 -8.24 5.17
C VAL A 122 2.99 -9.30 5.47
N VAL A 123 2.59 -10.45 6.02
CA VAL A 123 3.49 -11.60 6.24
C VAL A 123 4.17 -12.01 4.94
N SER A 124 3.39 -12.19 3.87
CA SER A 124 3.88 -12.60 2.55
C SER A 124 4.89 -11.61 1.98
N HIS A 125 4.60 -10.31 2.05
CA HIS A 125 5.52 -9.26 1.61
C HIS A 125 6.83 -9.25 2.43
N LEU A 126 6.76 -9.40 3.76
CA LEU A 126 7.96 -9.47 4.60
C LEU A 126 8.82 -10.71 4.31
N LEU A 127 8.22 -11.77 3.78
CA LEU A 127 8.90 -12.97 3.29
C LEU A 127 9.40 -12.84 1.83
N GLY A 128 9.15 -11.71 1.16
CA GLY A 128 9.60 -11.42 -0.19
C GLY A 128 8.63 -11.79 -1.31
N ASP A 129 7.37 -12.09 -1.00
CA ASP A 129 6.32 -12.25 -2.01
C ASP A 129 5.61 -10.93 -2.28
N ASP A 130 5.88 -10.35 -3.45
CA ASP A 130 5.28 -9.09 -3.90
C ASP A 130 3.97 -9.30 -4.70
N THR A 131 3.44 -10.52 -4.76
CA THR A 131 2.17 -10.80 -5.45
C THR A 131 0.98 -10.20 -4.68
N PRO A 132 0.19 -9.29 -5.28
CA PRO A 132 -0.98 -8.73 -4.61
C PRO A 132 -1.99 -9.81 -4.20
N ASP A 133 -2.79 -9.53 -3.16
CA ASP A 133 -3.90 -10.41 -2.75
C ASP A 133 -4.81 -10.71 -3.96
N PRO A 134 -5.17 -11.98 -4.25
CA PRO A 134 -6.03 -12.32 -5.39
C PRO A 134 -7.37 -11.56 -5.43
N ALA A 135 -7.95 -11.26 -4.27
CA ALA A 135 -9.18 -10.48 -4.18
C ALA A 135 -8.96 -9.02 -4.64
N LEU A 136 -7.81 -8.43 -4.32
CA LEU A 136 -7.43 -7.10 -4.81
C LEU A 136 -7.01 -7.16 -6.29
N ALA A 137 -6.24 -8.17 -6.68
CA ALA A 137 -5.71 -8.36 -8.03
C ALA A 137 -6.81 -8.42 -9.09
N ALA A 138 -7.98 -8.98 -8.76
CA ALA A 138 -9.16 -8.99 -9.63
C ALA A 138 -9.66 -7.58 -10.03
N HIS A 139 -9.32 -6.56 -9.24
CA HIS A 139 -9.69 -5.16 -9.46
C HIS A 139 -8.54 -4.28 -9.96
N LEU A 140 -7.31 -4.82 -9.99
CA LEU A 140 -6.18 -4.15 -10.62
C LEU A 140 -6.27 -4.27 -12.15
N ARG A 141 -5.87 -3.21 -12.83
CA ARG A 141 -5.86 -3.11 -14.29
C ARG A 141 -4.45 -2.73 -14.75
N PRO A 142 -4.03 -3.17 -15.94
CA PRO A 142 -2.79 -2.68 -16.51
C PRO A 142 -2.94 -1.19 -16.87
N LEU A 143 -1.91 -0.40 -16.54
CA LEU A 143 -1.81 0.97 -17.04
C LEU A 143 -1.65 0.95 -18.57
N PRO A 144 -2.24 1.92 -19.30
CA PRO A 144 -2.07 2.01 -20.74
C PRO A 144 -0.59 2.25 -21.09
N GLU A 145 -0.15 1.70 -22.21
CA GLU A 145 1.18 2.03 -22.72
C GLU A 145 1.23 3.52 -23.10
N PRO A 146 2.32 4.22 -22.75
CA PRO A 146 2.52 5.59 -23.17
C PRO A 146 2.62 5.63 -24.69
N PRO A 147 2.07 6.66 -25.34
CA PRO A 147 2.13 6.80 -26.78
C PRO A 147 3.59 6.84 -27.24
N TYR A 148 3.89 6.15 -28.35
CA TYR A 148 5.20 6.26 -28.99
C TYR A 148 5.48 7.73 -29.33
N ALA A 149 6.70 8.19 -29.08
CA ALA A 149 7.12 9.59 -29.19
C ALA A 149 6.98 10.22 -30.59
N LEU A 150 6.60 9.44 -31.62
CA LEU A 150 6.38 9.93 -32.98
C LEU A 150 5.08 10.75 -33.03
N GLY A 151 5.21 12.07 -32.89
CA GLY A 151 4.09 13.01 -32.93
C GLY A 151 3.44 13.26 -31.56
N ALA A 152 4.16 13.02 -30.46
CA ALA A 152 3.70 13.39 -29.13
C ALA A 152 3.43 14.89 -29.06
N ASP A 153 2.22 15.25 -28.64
CA ASP A 153 1.84 16.63 -28.36
C ASP A 153 2.79 17.22 -27.31
N GLU A 154 3.46 18.34 -27.62
CA GLU A 154 4.43 18.99 -26.73
C GLU A 154 3.78 19.37 -25.39
N GLU A 155 2.49 19.70 -25.39
CA GLU A 155 1.73 20.00 -24.17
C GLU A 155 1.57 18.75 -23.30
N PHE A 156 1.24 17.62 -23.92
CA PHE A 156 1.12 16.32 -23.24
C PHE A 156 2.46 15.88 -22.63
N ALA A 157 3.54 15.96 -23.40
CA ALA A 157 4.87 15.57 -22.94
C ALA A 157 5.31 16.42 -21.74
N ARG A 158 5.16 17.75 -21.84
CA ARG A 158 5.51 18.67 -20.76
C ARG A 158 4.66 18.46 -19.51
N PHE A 159 3.37 18.21 -19.68
CA PHE A 159 2.49 17.89 -18.54
C PHE A 159 2.94 16.62 -17.82
N ALA A 160 3.22 15.54 -18.57
CA ALA A 160 3.69 14.28 -18.00
C ALA A 160 5.04 14.43 -17.29
N GLU A 161 5.98 15.21 -17.84
CA GLU A 161 7.27 15.52 -17.21
C GLU A 161 7.12 16.29 -15.89
N LEU A 162 6.26 17.32 -15.86
CA LEU A 162 5.99 18.08 -14.64
C LEU A 162 5.32 17.21 -13.57
N LEU A 163 4.37 16.36 -13.97
CA LEU A 163 3.73 15.42 -13.06
C LEU A 163 4.73 14.39 -12.53
N ALA A 164 5.62 13.87 -13.38
CA ALA A 164 6.68 12.95 -12.98
C ALA A 164 7.65 13.58 -11.98
N ALA A 165 8.11 14.81 -12.25
CA ALA A 165 8.95 15.57 -11.34
C ALA A 165 8.26 15.82 -10.00
N ARG A 166 6.94 16.08 -10.01
CA ARG A 166 6.16 16.31 -8.80
C ARG A 166 5.93 15.05 -7.98
N LEU A 167 5.76 13.90 -8.64
CA LEU A 167 5.68 12.58 -8.00
C LEU A 167 7.02 12.17 -7.38
N ALA A 168 8.13 12.53 -8.03
CA ALA A 168 9.48 12.29 -7.50
C ALA A 168 9.86 13.21 -6.32
N ALA A 169 9.26 14.41 -6.24
CA ALA A 169 9.47 15.34 -5.13
C ALA A 169 8.58 14.98 -3.92
N ALA A 170 9.16 14.43 -2.84
CA ALA A 170 8.46 14.14 -1.57
C ALA A 170 7.78 15.41 -1.02
N PRO A 171 6.52 15.45 -0.50
CA PRO A 171 5.61 14.45 0.17
C PRO A 171 4.57 13.76 -0.74
N PRO A 172 3.69 12.85 -0.23
CA PRO A 172 2.66 12.18 -1.04
C PRO A 172 1.78 13.17 -1.79
N LEU A 173 1.80 13.08 -3.11
CA LEU A 173 0.96 13.87 -4.01
C LEU A 173 -0.39 13.18 -4.16
N THR A 174 -1.47 13.87 -3.79
CA THR A 174 -2.82 13.53 -4.25
C THR A 174 -3.18 14.49 -5.38
N ALA A 175 -3.44 14.01 -6.59
CA ALA A 175 -3.82 14.83 -7.73
C ALA A 175 -5.10 14.33 -8.37
N TYR A 176 -5.95 15.27 -8.78
CA TYR A 176 -7.16 15.03 -9.57
C TYR A 176 -6.91 15.47 -11.01
N LEU A 177 -6.82 14.52 -11.92
CA LEU A 177 -6.62 14.71 -13.36
C LEU A 177 -8.00 14.77 -14.04
N ARG A 178 -8.48 15.98 -14.31
CA ARG A 178 -9.73 16.17 -15.03
C ARG A 178 -9.56 15.83 -16.50
N GLU A 179 -10.40 14.92 -16.97
CA GLU A 179 -10.33 14.38 -18.32
C GLU A 179 -11.25 15.15 -19.27
N SER A 180 -10.67 15.69 -20.36
CA SER A 180 -11.46 16.19 -21.49
C SER A 180 -12.12 15.04 -22.26
N ARG A 181 -11.36 13.97 -22.54
CA ARG A 181 -11.85 12.71 -23.09
C ARG A 181 -11.46 11.57 -22.15
N GLU A 182 -12.34 10.58 -22.09
CA GLU A 182 -12.10 9.39 -21.28
C GLU A 182 -10.74 8.77 -21.60
N GLY A 183 -9.91 8.58 -20.57
CA GLY A 183 -8.58 7.99 -20.68
C GLY A 183 -7.43 8.97 -20.94
N ASP A 184 -7.69 10.27 -21.18
CA ASP A 184 -6.62 11.28 -21.30
C ASP A 184 -5.81 11.36 -19.99
N GLY A 185 -6.50 11.43 -18.84
CA GLY A 185 -5.87 11.51 -17.52
C GLY A 185 -5.08 10.25 -17.16
N LEU A 186 -5.67 9.07 -17.38
CA LEU A 186 -4.99 7.79 -17.19
C LEU A 186 -3.72 7.67 -18.04
N SER A 187 -3.73 8.23 -19.24
CA SER A 187 -2.58 8.24 -20.15
C SER A 187 -1.46 9.16 -19.69
N CYS A 188 -1.81 10.35 -19.20
CA CYS A 188 -0.86 11.27 -18.58
C CYS A 188 -0.24 10.62 -17.32
N ALA A 189 -1.07 10.02 -16.47
CA ALA A 189 -0.63 9.30 -15.28
C ALA A 189 0.36 8.18 -15.64
N ALA A 190 0.02 7.31 -16.59
CA ALA A 190 0.89 6.21 -17.02
C ALA A 190 2.24 6.70 -17.56
N THR A 191 2.23 7.79 -18.34
CA THR A 191 3.45 8.39 -18.91
C THR A 191 4.32 9.00 -17.81
N ALA A 192 3.72 9.76 -16.89
CA ALA A 192 4.41 10.39 -15.78
C ALA A 192 5.01 9.35 -14.81
N LEU A 193 4.26 8.29 -14.48
CA LEU A 193 4.72 7.21 -13.61
C LEU A 193 5.90 6.44 -14.22
N ARG A 194 5.84 6.17 -15.53
CA ARG A 194 6.97 5.54 -16.24
C ARG A 194 8.20 6.44 -16.25
N ALA A 195 8.04 7.75 -16.48
CA ALA A 195 9.13 8.70 -16.45
C ALA A 195 9.75 8.86 -15.04
N ALA A 196 8.93 8.77 -14.00
CA ALA A 196 9.37 8.80 -12.60
C ALA A 196 9.98 7.47 -12.12
N GLY A 197 9.79 6.37 -12.86
CA GLY A 197 10.23 5.03 -12.45
C GLY A 197 9.48 4.49 -11.24
N LEU A 198 8.25 4.94 -11.00
CA LEU A 198 7.45 4.55 -9.83
C LEU A 198 6.50 3.40 -10.18
N PRO A 199 6.42 2.35 -9.35
CA PRO A 199 5.39 1.32 -9.50
C PRO A 199 4.01 1.93 -9.24
N ALA A 200 2.98 1.36 -9.86
CA ALA A 200 1.64 1.89 -9.75
C ALA A 200 0.57 0.80 -9.74
N LEU A 201 -0.48 1.06 -8.97
CA LEU A 201 -1.64 0.19 -8.81
C LEU A 201 -2.84 0.92 -9.42
N HIS A 202 -3.16 0.58 -10.68
CA HIS A 202 -4.37 1.09 -11.33
C HIS A 202 -5.57 0.28 -10.88
N PHE A 203 -6.42 0.91 -10.09
CA PHE A 203 -7.57 0.30 -9.43
C PHE A 203 -8.88 0.71 -10.10
N ALA A 204 -9.68 -0.31 -10.43
CA ALA A 204 -11.04 -0.17 -10.95
C ALA A 204 -11.94 -1.19 -10.24
N GLY A 205 -12.08 -1.00 -8.92
CA GLY A 205 -12.84 -1.88 -8.04
C GLY A 205 -13.77 -1.13 -7.08
N PRO A 206 -14.47 -1.89 -6.22
CA PRO A 206 -15.41 -1.33 -5.25
C PRO A 206 -14.71 -0.64 -4.07
N GLU A 207 -15.43 0.28 -3.41
CA GLU A 207 -14.90 1.11 -2.30
C GLU A 207 -14.48 0.28 -1.07
N ASP A 208 -15.10 -0.87 -0.83
CA ASP A 208 -14.77 -1.77 0.30
C ASP A 208 -13.36 -2.39 0.19
N ARG A 209 -12.71 -2.28 -0.99
CA ARG A 209 -11.33 -2.75 -1.23
C ARG A 209 -10.28 -1.64 -1.17
N VAL A 210 -10.67 -0.40 -0.87
CA VAL A 210 -9.72 0.73 -0.80
C VAL A 210 -8.70 0.51 0.31
N SER A 211 -9.11 0.01 1.46
CA SER A 211 -8.17 -0.33 2.55
C SER A 211 -7.13 -1.38 2.14
N ASP A 212 -7.53 -2.39 1.35
CA ASP A 212 -6.61 -3.40 0.79
C ASP A 212 -5.64 -2.77 -0.22
N LEU A 213 -6.15 -1.91 -1.11
CA LEU A 213 -5.37 -1.17 -2.10
C LEU A 213 -4.33 -0.25 -1.44
N LEU A 214 -4.72 0.50 -0.42
CA LEU A 214 -3.84 1.42 0.29
C LEU A 214 -2.74 0.67 1.04
N ARG A 215 -3.06 -0.48 1.62
CA ARG A 215 -2.08 -1.38 2.22
C ARG A 215 -1.09 -1.90 1.17
N GLU A 216 -1.59 -2.37 0.01
CA GLU A 216 -0.73 -2.84 -1.09
C GLU A 216 0.20 -1.73 -1.60
N ALA A 217 -0.30 -0.50 -1.74
CA ALA A 217 0.50 0.66 -2.14
C ALA A 217 1.61 0.97 -1.12
N ARG A 218 1.35 0.82 0.17
CA ARG A 218 2.34 1.03 1.24
C ARG A 218 3.42 -0.04 1.27
N LEU A 219 3.05 -1.31 1.04
CA LEU A 219 3.98 -2.43 0.98
C LEU A 219 4.91 -2.29 -0.25
N SER A 220 4.32 -2.12 -1.43
CA SER A 220 5.04 -1.97 -2.70
C SER A 220 5.76 -0.62 -2.88
N GLY A 221 5.39 0.41 -2.11
CA GLY A 221 5.84 1.78 -2.34
C GLY A 221 5.28 2.39 -3.64
N GLY A 222 4.15 1.89 -4.12
CA GLY A 222 3.54 2.29 -5.38
C GLY A 222 2.56 3.46 -5.29
N VAL A 223 2.29 4.05 -6.44
CA VAL A 223 1.29 5.12 -6.62
C VAL A 223 -0.06 4.50 -6.92
N VAL A 224 -1.10 4.95 -6.23
CA VAL A 224 -2.48 4.52 -6.51
C VAL A 224 -3.03 5.34 -7.68
N VAL A 225 -3.57 4.67 -8.69
CA VAL A 225 -4.26 5.32 -9.81
C VAL A 225 -5.71 4.87 -9.84
N VAL A 226 -6.66 5.79 -9.74
CA VAL A 226 -8.10 5.50 -9.78
C VAL A 226 -8.71 6.23 -10.96
N SER A 227 -9.23 5.50 -11.95
CA SER A 227 -9.81 6.10 -13.16
C SER A 227 -11.34 5.97 -13.25
N ALA A 228 -11.96 5.26 -12.29
CA ALA A 228 -13.40 5.05 -12.24
C ALA A 228 -13.91 5.55 -10.89
N LEU A 229 -14.55 6.71 -10.90
CA LEU A 229 -15.19 7.27 -9.71
C LEU A 229 -16.64 6.76 -9.61
N PRO A 230 -17.09 6.39 -8.41
CA PRO A 230 -18.49 6.03 -8.16
C PRO A 230 -19.38 7.27 -8.33
N GLU A 231 -20.70 7.05 -8.31
CA GLU A 231 -21.67 8.16 -8.40
C GLU A 231 -21.51 9.17 -7.25
N GLU A 232 -21.16 8.68 -6.06
CA GLU A 232 -20.90 9.47 -4.86
C GLU A 232 -19.41 9.35 -4.45
N PRO A 233 -18.49 10.06 -5.12
CA PRO A 233 -17.04 9.88 -4.92
C PRO A 233 -16.49 10.46 -3.61
N GLY A 234 -17.30 11.18 -2.83
CA GLY A 234 -16.83 11.93 -1.66
C GLY A 234 -16.15 11.08 -0.60
N ALA A 235 -16.67 9.88 -0.29
CA ALA A 235 -16.07 8.98 0.68
C ALA A 235 -14.72 8.44 0.18
N LEU A 236 -14.70 7.91 -1.05
CA LEU A 236 -13.51 7.37 -1.70
C LEU A 236 -12.38 8.41 -1.81
N VAL A 237 -12.69 9.62 -2.32
CA VAL A 237 -11.69 10.68 -2.52
C VAL A 237 -11.09 11.11 -1.18
N ARG A 238 -11.91 11.19 -0.13
CA ARG A 238 -11.46 11.56 1.22
C ARG A 238 -10.53 10.50 1.82
N GLU A 239 -10.89 9.23 1.70
CA GLU A 239 -10.05 8.13 2.18
C GLU A 239 -8.70 8.10 1.44
N LEU A 240 -8.73 8.26 0.11
CA LEU A 240 -7.53 8.32 -0.72
C LEU A 240 -6.65 9.55 -0.39
N ALA A 241 -7.24 10.73 -0.21
CA ALA A 241 -6.49 11.95 0.10
C ALA A 241 -5.85 11.92 1.50
N ALA A 242 -6.49 11.27 2.48
CA ALA A 242 -5.98 11.09 3.83
C ALA A 242 -4.98 9.92 3.98
N SER A 243 -4.80 9.11 2.93
CA SER A 243 -4.10 7.83 3.01
C SER A 243 -2.58 7.91 3.24
N GLY A 244 -1.97 9.06 2.95
CA GLY A 244 -0.52 9.26 3.01
C GLY A 244 0.28 8.56 1.90
N VAL A 245 -0.38 7.91 0.93
CA VAL A 245 0.27 7.40 -0.29
C VAL A 245 0.07 8.39 -1.45
N PRO A 246 0.95 8.39 -2.47
CA PRO A 246 0.68 9.15 -3.68
C PRO A 246 -0.55 8.58 -4.41
N VAL A 247 -1.47 9.46 -4.79
CA VAL A 247 -2.72 9.09 -5.48
C VAL A 247 -2.93 9.97 -6.70
N LEU A 248 -3.23 9.34 -7.84
CA LEU A 248 -3.71 9.99 -9.05
C LEU A 248 -5.15 9.55 -9.31
N ILE A 249 -6.09 10.48 -9.21
CA ILE A 249 -7.50 10.26 -9.51
C ILE A 249 -7.75 10.84 -10.90
N SER A 250 -8.33 10.08 -11.82
CA SER A 250 -8.76 10.59 -13.12
C SER A 250 -10.26 10.47 -13.30
N GLY A 251 -10.86 11.48 -13.93
CA GLY A 251 -12.30 11.52 -14.13
C GLY A 251 -12.74 12.71 -14.96
N ARG A 252 -13.90 12.57 -15.62
CA ARG A 252 -14.48 13.62 -16.46
C ARG A 252 -15.24 14.69 -15.68
N ARG A 253 -15.69 14.35 -14.47
CA ARG A 253 -16.42 15.27 -13.59
C ARG A 253 -15.45 16.35 -13.09
N PRO A 254 -15.89 17.60 -12.88
CA PRO A 254 -15.09 18.56 -12.15
C PRO A 254 -14.92 18.08 -10.70
N TYR A 255 -13.78 18.37 -10.10
CA TYR A 255 -13.57 18.14 -8.67
C TYR A 255 -14.53 19.02 -7.85
N ASP A 256 -15.13 18.44 -6.82
CA ASP A 256 -15.92 19.16 -5.82
C ASP A 256 -15.13 19.22 -4.50
N PRO A 257 -14.79 20.44 -4.00
CA PRO A 257 -14.11 20.60 -2.72
C PRO A 257 -14.82 19.93 -1.54
N GLN A 258 -16.15 19.77 -1.60
CA GLN A 258 -16.92 19.15 -0.52
C GLN A 258 -16.58 17.67 -0.30
N TRP A 259 -15.91 17.03 -1.26
CA TRP A 259 -15.42 15.67 -1.09
C TRP A 259 -14.38 15.57 0.04
N CYS A 260 -13.59 16.62 0.28
CA CYS A 260 -12.50 16.64 1.25
C CYS A 260 -12.76 17.44 2.54
N ASP A 261 -14.00 17.88 2.82
CA ASP A 261 -14.40 18.85 3.88
C ASP A 261 -14.03 18.52 5.36
N HIS A 262 -13.24 17.49 5.65
CA HIS A 262 -12.98 16.98 7.01
C HIS A 262 -11.48 16.74 7.30
N GLY A 263 -10.62 17.69 6.93
CA GLY A 263 -9.21 17.70 7.35
C GLY A 263 -8.24 16.87 6.49
N ALA A 264 -8.72 16.31 5.37
CA ALA A 264 -7.83 15.78 4.33
C ALA A 264 -7.27 16.95 3.48
N PRO A 265 -6.01 16.86 3.01
CA PRO A 265 -5.47 17.87 2.12
C PRO A 265 -6.22 17.85 0.78
N ASP A 266 -6.54 19.02 0.24
CA ASP A 266 -7.16 19.11 -1.08
C ASP A 266 -6.24 18.54 -2.16
N PRO A 267 -6.77 17.73 -3.09
CA PRO A 267 -6.00 17.22 -4.21
C PRO A 267 -5.57 18.37 -5.12
N LEU A 268 -4.38 18.23 -5.70
CA LEU A 268 -3.94 19.10 -6.78
C LEU A 268 -4.82 18.84 -8.02
N VAL A 269 -5.71 19.78 -8.34
CA VAL A 269 -6.59 19.68 -9.51
C VAL A 269 -5.84 20.13 -10.76
N LEU A 270 -5.74 19.25 -11.75
CA LEU A 270 -5.05 19.48 -13.02
C LEU A 270 -5.98 19.12 -14.19
N GLU A 271 -5.95 19.90 -15.25
CA GLU A 271 -6.63 19.55 -16.51
C GLU A 271 -5.70 18.67 -17.35
N ALA A 272 -6.14 17.45 -17.69
CA ALA A 272 -5.36 16.55 -18.50
C ALA A 272 -5.36 17.02 -19.97
N PRO A 273 -4.18 17.24 -20.59
CA PRO A 273 -4.11 17.62 -22.00
C PRO A 273 -4.68 16.50 -22.87
N ARG A 274 -5.33 16.91 -23.97
CA ARG A 274 -5.92 15.98 -24.93
C ARG A 274 -4.82 15.23 -25.65
N ARG A 275 -5.05 13.95 -25.94
CA ARG A 275 -4.20 13.25 -26.92
C ARG A 275 -4.37 13.84 -28.32
N GLY A 276 -3.28 14.35 -28.88
CA GLY A 276 -3.16 14.61 -30.32
C GLY A 276 -3.51 13.33 -31.09
N THR A 277 -4.54 13.40 -31.93
CA THR A 277 -4.95 12.24 -32.72
C THR A 277 -4.00 12.15 -33.90
N GLY A 278 -2.99 11.27 -33.83
CA GLY A 278 -2.05 11.01 -34.94
C GLY A 278 -2.70 10.50 -36.24
N ALA A 279 -4.04 10.43 -36.31
CA ALA A 279 -4.80 9.88 -37.42
C ALA A 279 -4.88 10.78 -38.67
N LEU A 280 -4.43 12.04 -38.61
CA LEU A 280 -4.45 12.94 -39.78
C LEU A 280 -3.24 12.82 -40.71
N LEU A 281 -2.19 12.08 -40.32
CA LEU A 281 -1.02 11.83 -41.20
C LEU A 281 -1.11 10.49 -41.95
N ALA A 282 -2.22 9.76 -41.83
CA ALA A 282 -2.42 8.46 -42.47
C ALA A 282 -3.64 8.42 -43.43
N TRP A 283 -4.17 9.57 -43.85
CA TRP A 283 -5.20 9.70 -44.88
C TRP A 283 -4.65 10.34 -46.15
#